data_AF-A0A1U7LWJ9-F1
#
_entry.id   AF-A0A1U7LWJ9-F1
#
_cell.length_a   1.000
_cell.length_b   1.000
_cell.length_c   1.000
_cell.angle_alpha   90.00
_cell.angle_beta   90.00
_cell.angle_gamma   90.00
#
_symmetry.space_group_name_H-M   'P 1'
#
loop_
_entity.id
_entity.type
_entity.pdbx_description
1 polymer ?
#
loop_
_entity_poly.entity_id
_entity_poly.type
_entity_poly.pdbx_seq_one_letter_code
_entity_poly.pdbx_strand_id
1 'polypeptide(L)'
;MHRYFADANVLDEDSDEDIQIQSITQNLKCPLTLQYYEEPMKARCGHIFDKSALYDMFSQRSVNAQSLPCPQSGCNNLVTKEELKLDRPTLRLVESAKEKEREINVEAMSDERDVENDGEFVTV
;
A
#
# COMPACT_ATOMS: atom_id res chain seq x y z
N MET A 1 -38.39 32.26 50.69
CA MET A 1 -37.85 33.35 49.84
C MET A 1 -36.34 33.15 49.78
N HIS A 2 -35.62 32.90 48.68
CA HIS A 2 -35.78 33.03 47.22
C HIS A 2 -35.07 31.82 46.57
N ARG A 3 -35.70 30.98 45.74
CA ARG A 3 -35.95 31.10 44.27
C ARG A 3 -34.66 31.29 43.43
N TYR A 4 -34.36 30.25 42.65
CA TYR A 4 -33.46 30.13 41.48
C TYR A 4 -33.38 31.37 40.57
N PHE A 5 -32.17 31.72 40.08
CA PHE A 5 -31.81 32.28 38.74
C PHE A 5 -30.26 32.21 38.63
N ALA A 6 -29.64 31.33 37.82
CA ALA A 6 -29.32 31.43 36.39
C ALA A 6 -28.14 32.38 36.07
N ASP A 7 -26.93 31.82 35.89
CA ASP A 7 -25.86 32.41 35.08
C ASP A 7 -25.21 31.31 34.24
N ALA A 8 -25.32 31.47 32.93
CA ALA A 8 -24.71 30.67 31.88
C ALA A 8 -23.25 31.09 31.65
N ASN A 9 -22.57 30.35 30.75
CA ASN A 9 -21.25 30.56 30.13
C ASN A 9 -20.13 29.75 30.83
N VAL A 10 -19.42 28.79 30.21
CA VAL A 10 -18.98 28.62 28.82
C VAL A 10 -18.71 27.13 28.53
N LEU A 11 -18.95 26.70 27.29
CA LEU A 11 -18.33 25.50 26.71
C LEU A 11 -16.84 25.77 26.48
N ASP A 12 -15.97 24.91 27.00
CA ASP A 12 -14.61 24.74 26.48
C ASP A 12 -14.38 23.24 26.25
N GLU A 13 -14.67 22.86 25.01
CA GLU A 13 -14.24 21.62 24.37
C GLU A 13 -12.77 21.82 23.97
N ASP A 14 -11.81 21.26 24.71
CA ASP A 14 -10.47 20.95 24.18
C ASP A 14 -9.71 20.06 25.19
N SER A 15 -9.94 18.75 25.10
CA SER A 15 -8.92 17.77 25.50
C SER A 15 -8.36 17.19 24.22
N ASP A 16 -7.38 17.90 23.65
CA ASP A 16 -6.43 17.36 22.69
C ASP A 16 -5.69 16.16 23.32
N GLU A 17 -6.24 14.97 23.16
CA GLU A 17 -5.47 13.75 23.32
C GLU A 17 -4.49 13.66 22.13
N ASP A 18 -3.20 13.86 22.37
CA ASP A 18 -2.11 13.68 21.41
C ASP A 18 -2.17 12.30 20.72
N ILE A 19 -2.85 12.20 19.57
CA ILE A 19 -2.82 11.00 18.72
C ILE A 19 -1.44 10.90 18.07
N GLN A 20 -0.54 10.13 18.69
CA GLN A 20 0.76 9.79 18.10
C GLN A 20 0.56 8.79 16.97
N ILE A 21 0.48 9.29 15.73
CA ILE A 21 0.44 8.46 14.53
C ILE A 21 1.84 7.85 14.32
N GLN A 22 2.02 6.61 14.76
CA GLN A 22 3.22 5.83 14.40
C GLN A 22 3.09 5.39 12.94
N SER A 23 3.92 5.95 12.06
CA SER A 23 4.02 5.51 10.67
C SER A 23 4.71 4.14 10.61
N ILE A 24 3.95 3.08 10.40
CA ILE A 24 4.51 1.76 10.12
C ILE A 24 4.82 1.69 8.62
N THR A 25 6.11 1.63 8.26
CA THR A 25 6.53 1.39 6.88
C THR A 25 6.20 -0.06 6.51
N GLN A 26 5.08 -0.27 5.82
CA GLN A 26 4.71 -1.57 5.29
C GLN A 26 5.36 -1.78 3.91
N ASN A 27 5.85 -2.99 3.64
CA ASN A 27 6.37 -3.33 2.32
C ASN A 27 5.21 -3.59 1.36
N LEU A 28 5.06 -2.71 0.37
CA LEU A 28 4.01 -2.77 -0.66
C LEU A 28 4.36 -3.66 -1.86
N LYS A 29 5.52 -4.34 -1.80
CA LYS A 29 5.97 -5.28 -2.82
C LYS A 29 5.79 -6.73 -2.37
N CYS A 30 5.38 -7.57 -3.31
CA CYS A 30 5.21 -9.00 -3.11
C CYS A 30 6.57 -9.71 -2.98
N PRO A 31 6.77 -10.58 -1.97
CA PRO A 31 8.02 -11.32 -1.81
C PRO A 31 8.27 -12.36 -2.91
N LEU A 32 7.24 -12.72 -3.69
CA LEU A 32 7.33 -13.69 -4.79
C LEU A 32 7.65 -13.03 -6.14
N THR A 33 6.96 -11.94 -6.47
CA THR A 33 7.10 -11.27 -7.78
C THR A 33 8.06 -10.10 -7.74
N LEU A 34 8.41 -9.60 -6.55
CA LEU A 34 9.20 -8.38 -6.33
C LEU A 34 8.56 -7.11 -6.94
N GLN A 35 7.29 -7.20 -7.34
CA GLN A 35 6.49 -6.12 -7.88
C GLN A 35 5.47 -5.65 -6.85
N TYR A 36 4.89 -4.47 -7.09
CA TYR A 36 3.75 -4.00 -6.31
C TYR A 36 2.60 -5.01 -6.37
N TYR A 37 1.91 -5.21 -5.25
CA TYR A 37 0.73 -6.07 -5.25
C TYR A 37 -0.33 -5.53 -6.24
N GLU A 38 -0.93 -6.41 -7.03
CA GLU A 38 -2.17 -6.09 -7.75
C GLU A 38 -3.36 -6.59 -6.95
N GLU A 39 -3.31 -7.84 -6.53
CA GLU A 39 -4.36 -8.46 -5.72
C GLU A 39 -3.72 -9.10 -4.48
N PRO A 40 -3.48 -8.33 -3.39
CA PRO A 40 -2.85 -8.85 -2.18
C PRO A 40 -3.80 -9.82 -1.49
N MET A 41 -3.44 -11.10 -1.49
CA MET A 41 -4.19 -12.19 -0.87
C MET A 41 -3.53 -12.58 0.45
N LYS A 42 -4.28 -12.47 1.55
CA LYS A 42 -3.88 -12.87 2.89
C LYS A 42 -4.24 -14.33 3.13
N ALA A 43 -3.22 -15.12 3.46
CA ALA A 43 -3.39 -16.49 3.91
C ALA A 43 -3.73 -16.56 5.41
N ARG A 44 -4.20 -17.73 5.87
CA ARG A 44 -4.51 -17.98 7.28
C ARG A 44 -3.33 -17.75 8.22
N CYS A 45 -2.10 -17.98 7.74
CA CYS A 45 -0.87 -17.72 8.50
C CYS A 45 -0.54 -16.23 8.69
N GLY A 46 -1.29 -15.32 8.07
CA GLY A 46 -1.10 -13.88 8.15
C GLY A 46 -0.20 -13.29 7.07
N HIS A 47 0.49 -14.12 6.28
CA HIS A 47 1.31 -13.66 5.16
C HIS A 47 0.46 -13.25 3.95
N ILE A 48 0.92 -12.21 3.27
CA ILE A 48 0.27 -11.60 2.13
C ILE A 48 1.11 -11.85 0.90
N PHE A 49 0.48 -12.28 -0.18
CA PHE A 49 1.12 -12.55 -1.46
C PHE A 49 0.25 -12.03 -2.59
N ASP A 50 0.84 -11.82 -3.76
CA ASP A 50 0.04 -11.52 -4.94
C ASP A 50 -0.75 -12.76 -5.39
N LYS A 51 -2.00 -12.56 -5.77
CA LYS A 51 -2.90 -13.61 -6.25
C LYS A 51 -2.32 -14.34 -7.46
N SER A 52 -1.79 -13.64 -8.45
CA SER A 52 -1.25 -14.27 -9.67
C SER A 52 -0.15 -15.27 -9.32
N ALA A 53 0.79 -14.85 -8.46
CA ALA A 53 1.89 -15.68 -7.99
C ALA A 53 1.41 -16.90 -7.19
N LEU A 54 0.45 -16.73 -6.28
CA LEU A 54 -0.10 -17.86 -5.53
C LEU A 54 -0.80 -18.87 -6.44
N TYR A 55 -1.62 -18.40 -7.38
CA TYR A 55 -2.38 -19.26 -8.30
C TYR A 55 -1.45 -20.00 -9.28
N ASP A 56 -0.36 -19.36 -9.69
CA ASP A 56 0.68 -20.00 -10.47
C ASP A 56 1.34 -21.15 -9.67
N MET A 57 1.67 -20.92 -8.39
CA MET A 57 2.20 -21.99 -7.51
C MET A 57 1.21 -23.16 -7.32
N PHE A 58 -0.09 -22.89 -7.20
CA PHE A 58 -1.10 -23.97 -7.15
C PHE A 58 -1.06 -24.79 -8.46
N SER A 59 -0.98 -24.11 -9.60
CA SER A 59 -1.01 -24.73 -10.93
C SER A 59 0.24 -25.57 -11.20
N GLN A 60 1.42 -25.09 -10.77
CA GLN A 60 2.69 -25.83 -10.91
C GLN A 60 2.69 -27.15 -10.14
N ARG A 61 1.95 -27.24 -9.02
CA ARG A 61 1.95 -28.42 -8.15
C ARG A 61 1.07 -29.53 -8.69
N SER A 62 -0.15 -29.19 -9.10
CA SER A 62 -1.09 -30.07 -9.77
C SER A 62 -2.27 -29.25 -10.27
N VAL A 63 -2.86 -29.66 -11.40
CA VAL A 63 -4.09 -29.06 -11.95
C VAL A 63 -5.22 -29.02 -10.90
N ASN A 64 -5.24 -29.97 -9.96
CA ASN A 64 -6.25 -30.10 -8.91
C ASN A 64 -5.74 -29.78 -7.49
N ALA A 65 -4.56 -29.16 -7.34
CA ALA A 65 -4.06 -28.82 -6.01
C ALA A 65 -4.97 -27.79 -5.33
N GLN A 66 -5.57 -28.20 -4.20
CA GLN A 66 -6.38 -27.33 -3.34
C GLN A 66 -5.57 -26.70 -2.21
N SER A 67 -4.37 -27.24 -1.93
CA SER A 67 -3.50 -26.81 -0.84
C SER A 67 -2.02 -26.81 -1.23
N LEU A 68 -1.28 -25.82 -0.73
CA LEU A 68 0.17 -25.71 -0.87
C LEU A 68 0.82 -25.22 0.43
N PRO A 69 2.09 -25.56 0.71
CA PRO A 69 2.80 -24.99 1.85
C PRO A 69 3.05 -23.51 1.61
N CYS A 70 2.92 -22.70 2.67
CA CYS A 70 3.20 -21.27 2.61
C CYS A 70 4.61 -21.04 2.05
N PRO A 71 4.79 -20.18 1.03
CA PRO A 71 6.10 -19.94 0.44
C PRO A 71 7.00 -19.05 1.29
N GLN A 72 6.48 -18.47 2.38
CA GLN A 72 7.30 -17.72 3.33
C GLN A 72 8.29 -18.65 4.03
N SER A 73 9.57 -18.28 3.99
CA SER A 73 10.63 -18.99 4.70
C SER A 73 10.32 -19.06 6.20
N GLY A 74 10.34 -20.27 6.76
CA GLY A 74 10.05 -20.51 8.18
C GLY A 74 8.56 -20.63 8.54
N CYS A 75 7.65 -20.60 7.56
CA CYS A 75 6.23 -20.86 7.78
C CYS A 75 5.84 -22.26 7.30
N ASN A 76 5.37 -23.12 8.21
CA ASN A 76 4.93 -24.49 7.89
C ASN A 76 3.41 -24.63 7.69
N ASN A 77 2.68 -23.53 7.63
CA ASN A 77 1.23 -23.55 7.43
C ASN A 77 0.86 -23.90 5.99
N LEU A 78 -0.26 -24.61 5.83
CA LEU A 78 -0.87 -24.86 4.52
C LEU A 78 -1.75 -23.66 4.14
N VAL A 79 -1.65 -23.27 2.87
CA VAL A 79 -2.47 -22.26 2.23
C VAL A 79 -3.43 -22.99 1.30
N THR A 80 -4.72 -22.75 1.49
CA THR A 80 -5.79 -23.30 0.65
C THR A 80 -6.45 -22.18 -0.14
N LYS A 81 -6.95 -22.47 -1.34
CA LYS A 81 -7.60 -21.47 -2.20
C LYS A 81 -8.82 -20.82 -1.54
N GLU A 82 -9.55 -21.59 -0.74
CA GLU A 82 -10.78 -21.18 -0.06
C GLU A 82 -10.52 -20.25 1.14
N GLU A 83 -9.36 -20.39 1.79
CA GLU A 83 -8.99 -19.56 2.95
C GLU A 83 -8.31 -18.25 2.57
N LEU A 84 -7.93 -18.07 1.30
CA LEU A 84 -7.32 -16.82 0.83
C LEU A 84 -8.35 -15.71 0.79
N LYS A 85 -8.03 -14.59 1.45
CA LYS A 85 -8.88 -13.40 1.51
C LYS A 85 -8.14 -12.20 0.98
N LEU A 86 -8.82 -11.39 0.18
CA LEU A 86 -8.27 -10.13 -0.32
C LEU A 86 -7.99 -9.17 0.85
N ASP A 87 -6.76 -8.70 0.96
CA ASP A 87 -6.32 -7.72 1.93
C ASP A 87 -6.56 -6.31 1.42
N ARG A 88 -7.79 -5.82 1.65
CA ARG A 88 -8.22 -4.47 1.28
C ARG A 88 -7.32 -3.33 1.79
N PRO A 89 -6.76 -3.35 3.02
CA PRO A 89 -5.90 -2.25 3.46
C PRO A 89 -4.60 -2.19 2.65
N THR A 90 -3.94 -3.33 2.40
CA THR A 90 -2.74 -3.38 1.56
C THR A 90 -3.05 -2.92 0.13
N LEU A 91 -4.18 -3.34 -0.44
CA LEU A 91 -4.60 -2.93 -1.78
C LEU A 91 -4.67 -1.40 -1.90
N ARG A 92 -5.36 -0.74 -0.96
CA ARG A 92 -5.50 0.72 -0.95
C ARG A 92 -4.15 1.43 -0.84
N LEU A 93 -3.26 0.93 0.02
CA LEU A 93 -1.93 1.51 0.17
C LEU A 93 -1.11 1.40 -1.12
N VAL A 94 -1.22 0.27 -1.82
CA VAL A 94 -0.53 0.04 -3.10
C VAL A 94 -1.10 0.93 -4.20
N GLU A 95 -2.42 1.08 -4.28
CA GLU A 95 -3.07 2.00 -5.22
C GLU A 95 -2.57 3.44 -5.02
N SER A 96 -2.58 3.93 -3.78
CA SER A 96 -2.05 5.26 -3.45
C SER A 96 -0.55 5.40 -3.77
N ALA A 97 0.25 4.36 -3.53
CA ALA A 97 1.68 4.39 -3.85
C ALA A 97 1.95 4.42 -5.37
N LYS A 98 1.20 3.62 -6.15
CA LYS A 98 1.31 3.59 -7.62
C LYS A 98 0.91 4.92 -8.25
N GLU A 99 -0.15 5.56 -7.76
CA GLU A 99 -0.56 6.90 -8.20
C GLU A 99 0.57 7.90 -7.98
N LYS A 100 1.10 7.96 -6.75
CA LYS A 100 2.17 8.88 -6.38
C LYS A 100 3.45 8.68 -7.21
N GLU A 101 3.84 7.43 -7.46
CA GLU A 101 4.98 7.14 -8.33
C GLU A 101 4.75 7.60 -9.78
N ARG A 102 3.51 7.48 -10.27
CA ARG A 102 3.15 7.93 -11.61
C ARG A 102 3.23 9.45 -11.73
N GLU A 103 2.75 10.19 -10.73
CA GLU A 103 2.85 11.65 -10.67
C GLU A 103 4.32 12.10 -10.72
N ILE A 104 5.16 11.56 -9.83
CA ILE A 104 6.59 11.88 -9.77
C ILE A 104 7.30 11.60 -11.11
N ASN A 105 6.98 10.48 -11.76
CA ASN A 105 7.59 10.13 -13.04
C ASN A 105 7.17 11.08 -14.19
N VAL A 106 5.93 11.58 -14.16
CA VAL A 106 5.45 12.54 -15.16
C VAL A 106 6.13 13.90 -14.98
N GLU A 107 6.29 14.37 -13.74
CA GLU A 107 6.98 15.63 -13.43
C GLU A 107 8.47 15.59 -13.82
N ALA A 108 9.15 14.46 -13.59
CA ALA A 108 10.55 14.29 -13.96
C ALA A 108 10.79 14.36 -15.49
N MET A 109 9.80 13.99 -16.32
CA MET A 109 9.91 14.01 -17.78
C MET A 109 9.59 15.39 -18.41
N SER A 110 9.05 16.35 -17.64
CA SER A 110 8.73 17.69 -18.16
C SER A 110 9.92 18.68 -18.15
N ASP A 111 10.95 18.44 -17.35
CA ASP A 111 12.09 19.36 -17.15
C ASP A 111 13.25 19.21 -18.17
N GLU A 112 13.20 18.26 -19.11
CA GLU A 112 14.33 17.95 -20.02
C GLU A 112 14.25 18.58 -21.42
N ARG A 113 13.49 19.67 -21.63
CA ARG A 113 13.40 20.34 -22.94
C ARG A 113 13.64 21.84 -22.87
N ASP A 114 14.86 22.25 -22.56
CA ASP A 114 15.42 23.56 -22.94
C ASP A 114 16.96 23.45 -23.06
N VAL A 115 17.43 22.92 -24.19
CA VAL A 115 18.76 23.30 -24.70
C VAL A 115 18.49 24.16 -25.92
N GLU A 116 18.27 25.45 -25.67
CA GLU A 116 18.33 26.46 -26.71
C GLU A 116 19.76 26.42 -27.28
N ASN A 117 19.89 25.94 -28.52
CA ASN A 117 21.14 26.04 -29.28
C ASN A 117 21.11 27.33 -30.10
N ASP A 118 21.11 28.46 -29.41
CA ASP A 118 21.44 29.78 -29.94
C ASP A 118 22.93 30.06 -29.65
N GLY A 119 23.77 29.61 -30.58
CA GLY A 119 25.21 29.81 -30.54
C GLY A 119 25.77 30.11 -31.91
N GLU A 120 25.12 31.03 -32.63
CA GLU A 120 25.76 31.74 -33.74
C GLU A 120 26.98 32.50 -33.18
N PHE A 121 28.18 32.01 -33.46
CA PHE A 121 29.40 32.81 -33.34
C PHE A 121 30.07 32.91 -34.72
N VAL A 122 29.87 34.08 -35.32
CA VAL A 122 30.47 34.55 -36.56
C VAL A 122 31.88 35.13 -36.30
N THR A 123 32.76 34.99 -37.30
CA THR A 123 34.08 35.67 -37.55
C THR A 123 35.28 35.27 -36.69
N VAL A 124 36.51 35.15 -37.22
CA VAL A 124 37.24 35.99 -38.19
C VAL A 124 37.85 35.19 -39.34
#